data_AF-A0A5E4HJE8-F1
#
_entry.id   AF-A0A5E4HJE8-F1
#
_cell.length_a   1.000
_cell.length_b   1.000
_cell.length_c   1.000
_cell.angle_alpha   90.00
_cell.angle_beta   90.00
_cell.angle_gamma   90.00
#
_symmetry.space_group_name_H-M   'P 1'
#
loop_
_entity.id
_entity.type
_entity.pdbx_description
1 polymer ?
#
loop_
_entity_poly.entity_id
_entity_poly.type
_entity_poly.pdbx_seq_one_letter_code
_entity_poly.pdbx_strand_id
1 'polypeptide(L)'
;MTPEQIIAAMLPHLTLDLAPPKWQRLARKHNVKTLGFGTCYPAAEVLYYLWGKANGFKPCYKKDGTLQHWFLRHPDGRVLDPSANQFEGRLPDYAGGRCCGFLTKGLSKRAAVLLGRMGMQ
;
A
#
# COMPACT_ATOMS: atom_id res chain seq x y z
N MET A 1 2.05 -11.95 14.31
CA MET A 1 2.30 -12.13 12.87
C MET A 1 3.48 -11.27 12.45
N THR A 2 4.33 -11.77 11.56
CA THR A 2 5.39 -10.99 10.90
C THR A 2 4.76 -10.04 9.85
N PRO A 3 5.44 -8.97 9.41
CA PRO A 3 4.90 -8.11 8.36
C PRO A 3 4.65 -8.88 7.06
N GLU A 4 5.47 -9.88 6.73
CA GLU A 4 5.30 -10.73 5.55
C GLU A 4 4.01 -11.57 5.63
N GLN A 5 3.69 -12.11 6.81
CA GLN A 5 2.43 -12.83 7.02
C GLN A 5 1.22 -11.90 6.87
N ILE A 6 1.31 -10.65 7.35
CA ILE A 6 0.25 -9.66 7.19
C ILE A 6 0.08 -9.29 5.72
N ILE A 7 1.19 -9.07 5.00
CA ILE A 7 1.16 -8.79 3.56
C ILE A 7 0.54 -9.97 2.80
N ALA A 8 0.97 -11.20 3.08
CA ALA A 8 0.42 -12.40 2.44
C ALA A 8 -1.10 -12.53 2.67
N ALA A 9 -1.58 -12.29 3.90
CA ALA A 9 -3.00 -12.28 4.22
C ALA A 9 -3.76 -11.12 3.53
N MET A 10 -3.09 -10.00 3.27
CA MET A 10 -3.70 -8.82 2.64
C MET A 10 -3.87 -8.98 1.12
N LEU A 11 -2.92 -9.64 0.45
CA LEU A 11 -2.84 -9.71 -1.02
C LEU A 11 -4.17 -10.14 -1.71
N PRO A 12 -4.90 -11.18 -1.27
CA PRO A 12 -6.15 -11.59 -1.91
C PRO A 12 -7.26 -10.53 -1.84
N HIS A 13 -7.15 -9.56 -0.94
CA HIS A 13 -8.15 -8.53 -0.70
C HIS A 13 -7.81 -7.19 -1.38
N LEU A 14 -6.65 -7.07 -2.03
CA LEU A 14 -6.20 -5.88 -2.76
C LEU A 14 -6.87 -5.77 -4.15
N THR A 15 -8.20 -5.71 -4.14
CA THR A 15 -9.04 -5.66 -5.32
C THR A 15 -9.27 -4.24 -5.83
N LEU A 16 -9.60 -4.10 -7.11
CA LEU A 16 -9.68 -2.81 -7.81
C LEU A 16 -10.69 -1.82 -7.21
N ASP A 17 -11.74 -2.29 -6.54
CA ASP A 17 -12.73 -1.43 -5.88
C ASP A 17 -12.15 -0.63 -4.70
N LEU A 18 -11.01 -1.07 -4.11
CA LEU A 18 -10.26 -0.28 -3.13
C LEU A 18 -9.45 0.84 -3.78
N ALA A 19 -9.27 0.84 -5.11
CA ALA A 19 -8.61 1.93 -5.80
C ALA A 19 -9.57 3.12 -5.99
N PRO A 20 -9.08 4.38 -5.97
CA PRO A 20 -9.91 5.54 -6.28
C PRO A 20 -10.50 5.49 -7.71
N PRO A 21 -11.66 6.10 -7.99
CA PRO A 21 -12.34 5.99 -9.29
C PRO A 21 -11.48 6.34 -10.51
N LYS A 22 -10.56 7.30 -10.37
CA LYS A 22 -9.57 7.63 -11.41
C LYS A 22 -8.72 6.41 -11.81
N TRP A 23 -8.22 5.67 -10.82
CA TRP A 23 -7.37 4.50 -11.03
C TRP A 23 -8.18 3.30 -11.52
N GLN A 24 -9.42 3.13 -11.06
CA GLN A 24 -10.32 2.12 -11.62
C GLN A 24 -10.58 2.33 -13.13
N ARG A 25 -10.85 3.57 -13.54
CA ARG A 25 -11.03 3.92 -14.96
C ARG A 25 -9.76 3.65 -15.77
N LEU A 26 -8.60 4.03 -15.24
CA LEU A 26 -7.31 3.81 -15.90
C LEU A 26 -7.00 2.32 -16.06
N ALA A 27 -7.21 1.53 -14.99
CA ALA A 27 -7.01 0.09 -15.01
C ALA A 27 -7.87 -0.59 -16.08
N ARG A 28 -9.16 -0.23 -16.16
CA ARG A 28 -10.08 -0.75 -17.18
C ARG A 28 -9.67 -0.31 -18.59
N LYS A 29 -9.34 0.97 -18.78
CA LYS A 29 -8.91 1.52 -20.09
C LYS A 29 -7.69 0.80 -20.65
N HIS A 30 -6.74 0.44 -19.78
CA HIS A 30 -5.47 -0.18 -20.16
C HIS A 30 -5.42 -1.69 -19.90
N ASN A 31 -6.53 -2.32 -19.53
CA ASN A 31 -6.63 -3.74 -19.19
C ASN A 31 -5.55 -4.20 -18.18
N VAL A 32 -5.31 -3.39 -17.14
CA VAL A 32 -4.31 -3.69 -16.10
C VAL A 32 -4.78 -4.89 -15.28
N LYS A 33 -3.95 -5.93 -15.22
CA LYS A 33 -4.25 -7.18 -14.49
C LYS A 33 -3.42 -7.37 -13.21
N THR A 34 -2.52 -6.42 -12.93
CA THR A 34 -1.60 -6.51 -11.79
C THR A 34 -2.35 -6.41 -10.46
N LEU A 35 -2.07 -7.33 -9.55
CA LEU A 35 -2.63 -7.32 -8.21
C LEU A 35 -2.22 -6.05 -7.45
N GLY A 36 -3.18 -5.42 -6.75
CA GLY A 36 -2.91 -4.25 -5.92
C GLY A 36 -2.75 -2.92 -6.67
N PHE A 37 -3.06 -2.88 -7.97
CA PHE A 37 -3.04 -1.62 -8.72
C PHE A 37 -3.94 -0.56 -8.07
N GLY A 38 -3.35 0.57 -7.69
CA GLY A 38 -4.06 1.70 -7.08
C GLY A 38 -4.51 1.47 -5.64
N THR A 39 -4.08 0.38 -4.99
CA THR A 39 -4.40 0.07 -3.59
C THR A 39 -3.22 0.33 -2.63
N CYS A 40 -2.10 0.86 -3.13
CA CYS A 40 -0.90 1.12 -2.33
C CYS A 40 -1.14 1.95 -1.07
N TYR A 41 -2.03 2.96 -1.14
CA TYR A 41 -2.38 3.79 0.01
C TYR A 41 -3.05 2.98 1.14
N PRO A 42 -4.25 2.38 0.93
CA PRO A 42 -4.90 1.62 2.00
C PRO A 42 -4.09 0.41 2.46
N ALA A 43 -3.33 -0.23 1.57
CA ALA A 43 -2.47 -1.35 1.91
C ALA A 43 -1.33 -0.94 2.88
N ALA A 44 -0.59 0.14 2.55
CA ALA A 44 0.45 0.67 3.42
C ALA A 44 -0.11 1.16 4.76
N GLU A 45 -1.31 1.75 4.75
CA GLU A 45 -1.98 2.24 5.96
C GLU A 45 -2.35 1.09 6.91
N VAL A 46 -2.96 0.01 6.40
CA VAL A 46 -3.28 -1.18 7.21
C VAL A 46 -2.00 -1.78 7.81
N LEU A 47 -0.97 -1.99 7.00
CA LEU A 47 0.29 -2.57 7.49
C LEU A 47 0.96 -1.69 8.56
N TYR A 48 0.91 -0.36 8.39
CA TYR A 48 1.45 0.57 9.36
C TYR A 48 0.72 0.48 10.70
N TYR A 49 -0.61 0.51 10.70
CA TYR A 49 -1.36 0.48 11.96
C TYR A 49 -1.32 -0.89 12.65
N LEU A 50 -1.32 -2.00 11.89
CA LEU A 50 -1.23 -3.34 12.46
C LEU A 50 0.15 -3.68 13.02
N TRP A 51 1.22 -3.16 12.41
CA TRP A 51 2.57 -3.61 12.75
C TRP A 51 3.63 -2.52 12.61
N GLY A 52 3.64 -1.77 11.51
CA GLY A 52 4.73 -0.84 11.18
C GLY A 52 4.97 0.25 12.23
N LYS A 53 3.91 0.86 12.77
CA LYS A 53 3.99 1.96 13.73
C LYS A 53 4.71 1.53 15.02
N ALA A 54 4.33 0.38 15.56
CA ALA A 54 4.94 -0.17 16.77
C ALA A 54 6.42 -0.58 16.55
N ASN A 55 6.80 -0.83 15.30
CA ASN A 55 8.15 -1.28 14.91
C ASN A 55 8.99 -0.15 14.27
N GLY A 56 8.61 1.12 14.45
CA GLY A 56 9.43 2.27 14.03
C GLY A 56 9.41 2.57 12.52
N PHE A 57 8.58 1.88 11.73
CA PHE A 57 8.41 2.19 10.31
C PHE A 57 7.66 3.50 10.13
N LYS A 58 8.01 4.25 9.10
CA LYS A 58 7.33 5.49 8.70
C LYS A 58 6.65 5.30 7.35
N PRO A 59 5.47 5.91 7.15
CA PRO A 59 4.89 5.98 5.81
C PRO A 59 5.77 6.82 4.91
N CYS A 60 5.88 6.40 3.65
CA CYS A 60 6.63 7.13 2.64
C CYS A 60 5.86 7.15 1.33
N TYR A 61 6.03 8.25 0.63
CA TYR A 61 5.36 8.58 -0.62
C TYR A 61 6.40 8.85 -1.70
N LYS A 62 6.19 8.24 -2.86
CA LYS A 62 6.93 8.56 -4.08
C LYS A 62 5.94 8.99 -5.15
N LYS A 63 6.32 10.01 -5.90
CA LYS A 63 5.65 10.41 -7.13
C LYS A 63 6.64 10.27 -8.27
N ASP A 64 6.21 9.62 -9.34
CA ASP A 64 6.95 9.50 -10.59
C ASP A 64 6.02 9.88 -11.75
N GLY A 65 6.22 11.08 -12.28
CA GLY A 65 5.29 11.69 -13.23
C GLY A 65 3.85 11.73 -12.71
N THR A 66 2.97 10.96 -13.35
CA THR A 66 1.54 10.85 -12.97
C THR A 66 1.26 9.70 -12.02
N LEU A 67 2.23 8.81 -11.80
CA LEU A 67 2.12 7.67 -10.90
C LEU A 67 2.55 8.07 -9.50
N GLN A 68 1.93 7.43 -8.52
CA GLN A 68 2.24 7.66 -7.13
C GLN A 68 2.20 6.34 -6.36
N HIS A 69 3.06 6.24 -5.36
CA HIS A 69 3.23 5.00 -4.62
C HIS A 69 3.44 5.26 -3.13
N TRP A 70 2.82 4.42 -2.30
CA TRP A 70 2.91 4.45 -0.86
C TRP A 70 3.53 3.15 -0.36
N PHE A 71 4.49 3.28 0.55
CA PHE A 71 5.22 2.18 1.16
C PHE A 71 5.66 2.59 2.57
N LEU A 72 6.22 1.65 3.33
CA LEU A 72 6.80 1.93 4.65
C LEU A 72 8.32 1.80 4.60
N ARG A 73 9.01 2.69 5.30
CA ARG A 73 10.47 2.63 5.45
C ARG A 73 10.87 2.77 6.90
N HIS A 74 11.78 1.91 7.34
CA HIS A 74 12.40 1.99 8.65
C HIS A 74 13.67 2.87 8.59
N PRO A 75 14.06 3.54 9.69
CA PRO A 75 15.28 4.35 9.73
C PRO A 75 16.57 3.62 9.34
N ASP A 76 16.63 2.29 9.51
CA ASP A 76 17.78 1.46 9.09
C ASP A 76 17.81 1.11 7.59
N GLY A 77 16.85 1.63 6.80
CA GLY A 77 16.78 1.43 5.36
C GLY A 77 15.87 0.29 4.90
N ARG A 78 15.33 -0.55 5.81
CA ARG A 78 14.36 -1.59 5.42
C ARG A 78 13.09 -0.97 4.85
N VAL A 79 12.56 -1.61 3.80
CA VAL A 79 11.32 -1.20 3.12
C VAL A 79 10.28 -2.30 3.21
N LEU A 80 9.04 -1.93 3.52
CA LEU A 80 7.88 -2.81 3.40
C LEU A 80 6.89 -2.19 2.41
N ASP A 81 6.55 -2.96 1.38
CA ASP A 81 5.60 -2.56 0.35
C ASP A 81 4.54 -3.65 0.13
N PRO A 82 3.35 -3.51 0.75
CA PRO A 82 2.28 -4.51 0.62
C PRO A 82 1.68 -4.58 -0.79
N SER A 83 2.05 -3.68 -1.69
CA SER A 83 1.50 -3.56 -3.03
C SER A 83 2.58 -3.60 -4.13
N ALA A 84 3.78 -4.11 -3.82
CA ALA A 84 4.88 -4.21 -4.78
C ALA A 84 4.50 -5.01 -6.05
N ASN A 85 3.58 -5.96 -5.92
CA ASN A 85 3.08 -6.77 -7.04
C ASN A 85 2.42 -5.94 -8.16
N GLN A 86 2.02 -4.69 -7.90
CA GLN A 86 1.44 -3.82 -8.93
C GLN A 86 2.45 -3.43 -10.03
N PHE A 87 3.74 -3.70 -9.82
CA PHE A 87 4.83 -3.34 -10.73
C PHE A 87 5.43 -4.54 -11.48
N GLU A 88 4.77 -5.71 -11.50
CA GLU A 88 5.17 -6.88 -12.32
C GLU A 88 6.62 -7.32 -12.08
N GLY A 89 7.07 -7.30 -10.82
CA GLY A 89 8.44 -7.70 -10.45
C GLY A 89 9.50 -6.59 -10.60
N ARG A 90 9.13 -5.40 -11.09
CA ARG A 90 10.01 -4.22 -11.06
C ARG A 90 9.80 -3.47 -9.76
N LEU A 91 10.79 -3.47 -8.86
CA LEU A 91 10.68 -2.67 -7.64
C LEU A 91 10.70 -1.18 -7.99
N PRO A 92 9.82 -0.36 -7.42
CA PRO A 92 9.90 1.09 -7.55
C PRO A 92 11.16 1.59 -6.84
N ASP A 93 11.72 2.71 -7.30
CA ASP A 93 12.86 3.34 -6.65
C ASP A 93 12.47 3.91 -5.26
N TYR A 94 12.57 3.09 -4.23
CA TYR A 94 12.21 3.47 -2.86
C TYR A 94 13.15 4.55 -2.27
N ALA A 95 14.38 4.68 -2.77
CA ALA A 95 15.34 5.66 -2.27
C ALA A 95 14.84 7.08 -2.52
N GLY A 96 14.30 7.35 -3.71
CA GLY A 96 13.69 8.64 -4.06
C GLY A 96 12.35 8.96 -3.38
N GLY A 97 11.84 8.09 -2.49
CA GLY A 97 10.60 8.37 -1.74
C GLY A 97 10.81 9.23 -0.50
N ARG A 98 9.85 10.12 -0.23
CA ARG A 98 9.83 11.00 0.94
C ARG A 98 8.97 10.38 2.04
N CYS A 99 9.52 10.22 3.24
CA CYS A 99 8.73 9.77 4.38
C CYS A 99 7.89 10.91 4.96
N CYS A 100 6.59 10.67 5.05
CA CYS A 100 5.58 11.63 5.48
C CYS A 100 4.47 10.90 6.23
N GLY A 101 3.70 11.63 7.04
CA GLY A 101 2.46 11.08 7.59
C GLY A 101 1.47 10.71 6.48
N PHE A 102 0.53 9.82 6.80
CA PHE A 102 -0.63 9.58 5.93
C PHE A 102 -1.50 10.84 5.81
N LEU A 103 -2.39 10.85 4.80
CA LEU A 103 -3.30 11.97 4.54
C LEU A 103 -4.43 12.06 5.57
N THR A 104 -4.59 11.02 6.40
CA THR A 104 -5.62 10.87 7.42
C THR A 104 -4.99 10.75 8.81
N LYS A 105 -5.69 11.20 9.85
CA LYS A 105 -5.23 11.09 11.26
C LYS A 105 -5.30 9.66 11.80
N GLY A 106 -6.15 8.82 11.20
CA GLY A 106 -6.34 7.40 11.50
C GLY A 106 -6.59 6.62 10.21
N LEU A 107 -6.98 5.34 10.33
CA LEU A 107 -7.33 4.49 9.19
C LEU A 107 -8.35 5.18 8.27
N SER A 108 -8.03 5.28 6.99
CA SER A 108 -8.99 5.73 5.97
C SER A 108 -10.12 4.72 5.81
N LYS A 109 -11.27 5.16 5.26
CA LYS A 109 -12.42 4.29 4.97
C LYS A 109 -12.03 3.05 4.16
N ARG A 110 -11.13 3.20 3.18
CA ARG A 110 -10.69 2.09 2.32
C ARG A 110 -9.76 1.13 3.05
N ALA A 111 -8.91 1.64 3.95
CA ALA A 111 -8.09 0.80 4.81
C ALA A 111 -8.93 0.04 5.83
N ALA A 112 -9.97 0.66 6.41
CA ALA A 112 -10.90 -0.03 7.31
C ALA A 112 -11.66 -1.18 6.60
N VAL A 113 -12.12 -0.96 5.35
CA VAL A 113 -12.71 -2.04 4.54
C VAL A 113 -11.71 -3.16 4.29
N LEU A 114 -10.47 -2.84 3.93
CA LEU A 114 -9.42 -3.84 3.72
C LEU A 114 -9.14 -4.65 4.99
N LEU A 115 -9.02 -3.97 6.14
CA LEU A 115 -8.81 -4.60 7.44
C LEU A 115 -9.96 -5.55 7.80
N GLY A 116 -11.21 -5.13 7.58
CA GLY A 116 -12.39 -5.97 7.79
C GLY A 116 -12.42 -7.20 6.87
N ARG A 117 -11.97 -7.09 5.62
CA ARG A 117 -11.85 -8.24 4.70
C ARG A 117 -10.83 -9.27 5.15
N MET A 118 -9.77 -8.81 5.82
CA MET A 118 -8.74 -9.67 6.40
C MET A 118 -9.22 -10.37 7.70
N GLY A 119 -10.41 -10.02 8.21
CA GLY A 119 -10.92 -10.55 9.49
C GLY A 119 -10.16 -10.04 10.70
N MET A 120 -9.46 -8.91 10.58
CA MET A 120 -8.66 -8.31 11.66
C MET A 120 -9.42 -7.10 12.22
N GLN A 121 -9.33 -6.87 13.54
CA GLN A 121 -9.96 -5.76 14.25
C GLN A 121 -8.94 -5.05 15.14
#